data_AF-A0A7J4KV81-F1
#
_entry.id   AF-A0A7J4KV81-F1
#
_cell.length_a   1.000
_cell.length_b   1.000
_cell.length_c   1.000
_cell.angle_alpha   90.00
_cell.angle_beta   90.00
_cell.angle_gamma   90.00
#
_symmetry.space_group_name_H-M   'P 1'
#
loop_
_entity.id
_entity.type
_entity.pdbx_description
1 polymer ?
#
loop_
_entity_poly.entity_id
_entity_poly.type
_entity_poly.pdbx_seq_one_letter_code
_entity_poly.pdbx_strand_id
1 'polypeptide(L)'
;MAIQFLLQAASEEATLNIALLKYFMPIFLFLFVFALVFALLKKTGLIGDSPFPVMVISFVIAIVFVVTPAAVKFTNAVTPWMVVFIISLLFIFLILNWLEVLPKGAGLAGAVGGNTWLAWLIIVVILAIFIFAGISAFGPMLSPTDGVSGDGATGVIGEGVKKVLFHPAILGLALLFIIAAVTAWVLGTK
;
A
#
# COMPACT_ATOMS: atom_id res chain seq x y z
N MET A 1 36.44 -10.77 29.48
CA MET A 1 35.86 -12.02 28.93
C MET A 1 34.37 -12.15 29.25
N ALA A 2 33.89 -11.85 30.47
CA ALA A 2 32.46 -11.89 30.82
C ALA A 2 31.54 -10.93 30.03
N ILE A 3 32.02 -9.75 29.64
CA ILE A 3 31.23 -8.75 28.88
C ILE A 3 30.92 -9.24 27.44
N GLN A 4 31.85 -9.98 26.82
CA GLN A 4 31.66 -10.55 25.48
C GLN A 4 30.58 -11.65 25.50
N PHE A 5 30.52 -12.44 26.59
CA PHE A 5 29.50 -13.48 26.77
C PHE A 5 28.10 -12.88 26.97
N LEU A 6 27.97 -11.80 27.74
CA LEU A 6 26.70 -11.10 27.91
C LEU A 6 26.23 -10.37 26.64
N LEU A 7 27.15 -9.81 25.84
CA LEU A 7 26.84 -9.24 24.53
C LEU A 7 26.38 -10.30 23.53
N GLN A 8 26.98 -11.48 23.56
CA GLN A 8 26.63 -12.58 22.67
C GLN A 8 25.26 -13.17 23.03
N ALA A 9 24.98 -13.41 24.32
CA ALA A 9 23.67 -13.87 24.79
C ALA A 9 22.54 -12.87 24.47
N ALA A 10 22.78 -11.56 24.66
CA ALA A 10 21.82 -10.52 24.27
C ALA A 10 21.58 -10.46 22.75
N SER A 11 22.61 -10.73 21.94
CA SER A 11 22.46 -10.80 20.49
C SER A 11 21.67 -12.03 20.02
N GLU A 12 21.82 -13.18 20.70
CA GLU A 12 21.06 -14.39 20.41
C GLU A 12 19.56 -14.20 20.68
N GLU A 13 19.21 -13.62 21.83
CA GLU A 13 17.83 -13.23 22.19
C GLU A 13 17.21 -12.28 21.15
N ALA A 14 17.98 -11.29 20.69
CA ALA A 14 17.54 -10.36 19.65
C ALA A 14 17.33 -11.07 18.29
N THR A 15 18.23 -11.99 17.92
CA THR A 15 18.11 -12.75 16.67
C THR A 15 16.93 -13.72 16.69
N LEU A 16 16.62 -14.33 17.83
CA LEU A 16 15.48 -15.23 18.00
C LEU A 16 14.14 -14.49 17.77
N ASN A 17 14.01 -13.30 18.37
CA ASN A 17 12.82 -12.45 18.19
C ASN A 17 12.63 -11.99 16.74
N ILE A 18 13.73 -11.65 16.06
CA ILE A 18 13.70 -11.27 14.65
C ILE A 18 13.36 -12.46 13.75
N ALA A 19 13.88 -13.65 14.05
CA ALA A 19 13.57 -14.87 13.30
C ALA A 19 12.09 -15.25 13.42
N LEU A 20 11.53 -15.17 14.63
CA LEU A 20 10.10 -15.40 14.87
C LEU A 20 9.24 -14.36 14.13
N LEU A 21 9.63 -13.08 14.15
CA LEU A 21 8.91 -12.04 13.43
C LEU A 21 8.95 -12.25 11.91
N LYS A 22 10.09 -12.67 11.36
CA LYS A 22 10.22 -13.03 9.93
C LYS A 22 9.35 -14.23 9.55
N TYR A 23 9.15 -15.19 10.45
CA TYR A 23 8.26 -16.32 10.24
C TYR A 23 6.78 -15.89 10.11
N PHE A 24 6.34 -14.92 10.91
CA PHE A 24 4.95 -14.40 10.85
C PHE A 24 4.73 -13.32 9.79
N MET A 25 5.78 -12.73 9.24
CA MET A 25 5.70 -11.65 8.25
C MET A 25 4.81 -11.98 7.03
N PRO A 26 4.85 -13.18 6.42
CA PRO A 26 3.94 -13.53 5.32
C PRO A 26 2.46 -13.58 5.73
N ILE A 27 2.16 -13.97 6.97
CA ILE A 27 0.80 -14.03 7.51
C ILE A 27 0.23 -12.62 7.71
N PHE A 28 1.05 -11.69 8.23
CA PHE A 28 0.66 -10.28 8.34
C PHE A 28 0.46 -9.66 6.96
N LEU A 29 1.33 -9.97 6.00
CA LEU A 29 1.22 -9.51 4.62
C LEU A 29 -0.08 -10.01 3.97
N PHE A 30 -0.40 -11.28 4.17
CA PHE A 30 -1.65 -11.87 3.73
C PHE A 30 -2.87 -11.10 4.28
N LEU A 31 -2.93 -10.93 5.60
CA LEU A 31 -4.02 -10.22 6.29
C LEU A 31 -4.15 -8.78 5.81
N PHE A 32 -3.03 -8.08 5.62
CA PHE A 32 -2.99 -6.71 5.16
C PHE A 32 -3.55 -6.55 3.74
N VAL A 33 -3.05 -7.35 2.79
CA VAL A 33 -3.53 -7.30 1.40
C VAL A 33 -4.99 -7.71 1.33
N PHE A 34 -5.38 -8.76 2.05
CA PHE A 34 -6.77 -9.20 2.15
C PHE A 34 -7.69 -8.07 2.63
N ALA A 35 -7.36 -7.42 3.75
CA ALA A 35 -8.17 -6.35 4.31
C ALA A 35 -8.25 -5.14 3.38
N LEU A 36 -7.13 -4.78 2.73
CA LEU A 36 -7.07 -3.65 1.80
C LEU A 36 -7.93 -3.90 0.56
N VAL A 37 -7.76 -5.06 -0.09
CA VAL A 37 -8.55 -5.45 -1.27
C VAL A 37 -10.02 -5.59 -0.91
N PHE A 38 -10.34 -6.22 0.22
CA PHE A 38 -11.72 -6.33 0.72
C PHE A 38 -12.36 -4.96 0.92
N ALA A 39 -11.67 -4.03 1.57
CA ALA A 39 -12.17 -2.68 1.80
C ALA A 39 -12.37 -1.91 0.48
N LEU A 40 -11.45 -2.09 -0.48
CA LEU A 40 -11.50 -1.44 -1.79
C LEU A 40 -12.68 -1.98 -2.63
N LEU A 41 -12.88 -3.30 -2.68
CA LEU A 41 -14.01 -3.92 -3.37
C LEU A 41 -15.34 -3.54 -2.71
N LYS A 42 -15.40 -3.52 -1.38
CA LYS A 42 -16.61 -3.11 -0.65
C LYS A 42 -16.99 -1.66 -0.92
N LYS A 43 -16.01 -0.77 -1.06
CA LYS A 43 -16.26 0.66 -1.32
C LYS A 43 -16.62 0.94 -2.78
N THR A 44 -16.06 0.18 -3.72
CA THR A 44 -16.32 0.36 -5.16
C THR A 44 -17.63 -0.27 -5.61
N GLY A 45 -18.19 -1.22 -4.84
CA GLY A 45 -19.46 -1.88 -5.16
C GLY A 45 -19.41 -2.72 -6.44
N LEU A 46 -18.21 -3.00 -6.96
CA LEU A 46 -17.98 -3.55 -8.31
C LEU A 46 -18.59 -4.95 -8.51
N ILE A 47 -18.81 -5.69 -7.41
CA ILE A 47 -19.23 -7.10 -7.40
C ILE A 47 -20.65 -7.28 -6.80
N GLY A 48 -21.36 -6.18 -6.56
CA GLY A 48 -22.70 -6.18 -5.94
C GLY A 48 -22.68 -6.18 -4.42
N ASP A 49 -23.87 -6.09 -3.81
CA ASP A 49 -24.04 -5.91 -2.34
C ASP A 49 -23.82 -7.17 -1.51
N SER A 50 -23.68 -8.35 -2.14
CA SER A 50 -23.50 -9.59 -1.39
C SER A 50 -22.09 -9.65 -0.78
N PRO A 51 -21.94 -9.84 0.55
CA PRO A 51 -20.65 -9.79 1.23
C PRO A 51 -19.77 -11.02 0.96
N PHE A 52 -20.38 -12.14 0.58
CA PHE A 52 -19.67 -13.42 0.40
C PHE A 52 -18.74 -13.43 -0.83
N PRO A 53 -19.17 -13.04 -2.05
CA PRO A 53 -18.27 -12.97 -3.21
C PRO A 53 -17.10 -12.00 -3.02
N VAL A 54 -17.34 -10.86 -2.39
CA VAL A 54 -16.30 -9.86 -2.10
C VAL A 54 -15.20 -10.47 -1.23
N MET A 55 -15.57 -11.23 -0.20
CA MET A 55 -14.64 -11.93 0.68
C MET A 55 -13.82 -13.00 -0.06
N VAL A 56 -14.47 -13.81 -0.90
CA VAL A 56 -13.79 -14.89 -1.64
C VAL A 56 -12.78 -14.31 -2.62
N ILE A 57 -13.15 -13.26 -3.35
CA ILE A 57 -12.27 -12.63 -4.35
C ILE A 57 -11.08 -11.95 -3.67
N SER A 58 -11.30 -11.21 -2.58
CA SER A 58 -10.19 -10.60 -1.84
C SER A 58 -9.26 -11.64 -1.24
N PHE A 59 -9.79 -12.78 -0.81
CA PHE A 59 -9.00 -13.91 -0.31
C PHE A 59 -8.10 -14.52 -1.40
N VAL A 60 -8.66 -14.78 -2.58
CA VAL A 60 -7.89 -15.32 -3.72
C VAL A 60 -6.78 -14.34 -4.14
N ILE A 61 -7.10 -13.05 -4.25
CA ILE A 61 -6.11 -12.02 -4.58
C ILE A 61 -5.00 -11.95 -3.53
N ALA A 62 -5.34 -12.05 -2.24
CA ALA A 62 -4.36 -12.03 -1.16
C ALA A 62 -3.41 -13.24 -1.21
N ILE A 63 -3.91 -14.44 -1.53
CA ILE A 63 -3.06 -15.63 -1.72
C ILE A 63 -2.08 -15.42 -2.87
N VAL A 64 -2.57 -14.96 -4.03
CA VAL A 64 -1.71 -14.69 -5.20
C VAL A 64 -0.64 -13.66 -4.87
N PHE A 65 -0.99 -12.62 -4.11
CA PHE A 65 -0.05 -11.61 -3.65
C PHE A 65 1.04 -12.22 -2.76
N VAL A 66 0.68 -13.03 -1.75
CA VAL A 66 1.65 -13.61 -0.81
C VAL A 66 2.67 -14.52 -1.50
N VAL A 67 2.25 -15.24 -2.55
CA VAL A 67 3.14 -16.12 -3.32
C VAL A 67 4.09 -15.32 -4.22
N THR A 68 3.78 -14.06 -4.52
CA THR A 68 4.55 -13.24 -5.45
C THR A 68 5.73 -12.56 -4.74
N PRO A 69 7.00 -12.80 -5.13
CA PRO A 69 8.17 -12.17 -4.50
C PRO A 69 8.16 -10.64 -4.56
N ALA A 70 7.50 -10.08 -5.59
CA ALA A 70 7.25 -8.64 -5.75
C ALA A 70 6.48 -8.06 -4.55
N ALA A 71 5.44 -8.76 -4.10
CA ALA A 71 4.57 -8.30 -3.03
C ALA A 71 5.31 -8.25 -1.70
N VAL A 72 6.20 -9.21 -1.44
CA VAL A 72 7.03 -9.21 -0.22
C VAL A 72 7.91 -7.97 -0.16
N LYS A 73 8.52 -7.58 -1.29
CA LYS A 73 9.30 -6.32 -1.37
C LYS A 73 8.42 -5.09 -1.19
N PHE A 74 7.24 -5.05 -1.82
CA PHE A 74 6.27 -3.96 -1.64
C PHE A 74 5.85 -3.80 -0.19
N THR A 75 5.44 -4.87 0.47
CA THR A 75 5.01 -4.81 1.86
C THR A 75 6.16 -4.50 2.80
N ASN A 76 7.38 -4.97 2.57
CA ASN A 76 8.52 -4.57 3.38
C ASN A 76 8.84 -3.08 3.24
N ALA A 77 8.60 -2.50 2.05
CA ALA A 77 8.72 -1.06 1.84
C ALA A 77 7.55 -0.28 2.49
N VAL A 78 6.32 -0.79 2.42
CA VAL A 78 5.09 -0.11 2.91
C VAL A 78 4.91 -0.23 4.42
N THR A 79 5.28 -1.38 5.01
CA THR A 79 5.03 -1.69 6.44
C THR A 79 5.58 -0.62 7.39
N PRO A 80 6.83 -0.15 7.27
CA PRO A 80 7.35 0.90 8.15
C PRO A 80 6.51 2.18 8.09
N TRP A 81 6.11 2.59 6.87
CA TRP A 81 5.29 3.79 6.68
C TRP A 81 3.87 3.62 7.22
N MET A 82 3.29 2.43 7.09
CA MET A 82 1.99 2.11 7.69
C MET A 82 2.03 2.22 9.21
N VAL A 83 3.11 1.74 9.86
CA VAL A 83 3.30 1.86 11.31
C VAL A 83 3.41 3.32 11.71
N VAL A 84 4.25 4.11 11.03
CA VAL A 84 4.38 5.55 11.27
C VAL A 84 3.04 6.27 11.08
N PHE A 85 2.29 5.91 10.03
CA PHE A 85 0.99 6.51 9.74
C PHE A 85 -0.06 6.18 10.81
N ILE A 86 -0.14 4.93 11.26
CA ILE A 86 -1.06 4.51 12.35
C ILE A 86 -0.72 5.24 13.64
N ILE A 87 0.57 5.31 14.01
CA ILE A 87 1.03 6.04 15.20
C ILE A 87 0.72 7.53 15.07
N SER A 88 0.99 8.13 13.91
CA SER A 88 0.69 9.54 13.64
C SER A 88 -0.81 9.84 13.74
N LEU A 89 -1.67 9.00 13.16
CA LEU A 89 -3.12 9.11 13.30
C LEU A 89 -3.57 9.04 14.76
N LEU A 90 -2.98 8.13 15.55
CA LEU A 90 -3.27 8.02 16.97
C LEU A 90 -2.92 9.32 17.71
N PHE A 91 -1.75 9.91 17.44
CA PHE A 91 -1.35 11.18 18.05
C PHE A 91 -2.25 12.35 17.63
N ILE A 92 -2.58 12.45 16.33
CA ILE A 92 -3.52 13.45 15.83
C ILE A 92 -4.87 13.30 16.55
N PHE A 93 -5.36 12.06 16.68
CA PHE A 93 -6.61 11.79 17.38
C PHE A 93 -6.56 12.21 18.86
N LEU A 94 -5.44 11.93 19.55
CA LEU A 94 -5.24 12.39 20.93
C LEU A 94 -5.28 13.92 21.05
N ILE A 95 -4.59 14.62 20.16
CA ILE A 95 -4.54 16.09 20.14
C ILE A 95 -5.92 16.68 19.86
N LEU A 96 -6.67 16.12 18.90
CA LEU A 96 -8.02 16.57 18.57
C LEU A 96 -9.03 16.32 19.69
N ASN A 97 -8.89 15.20 20.42
CA ASN A 97 -9.68 14.92 21.60
C ASN A 97 -9.33 15.92 22.72
N TRP A 98 -8.04 16.21 22.91
CA TRP A 98 -7.57 17.15 23.92
C TRP A 98 -7.99 18.60 23.65
N LEU A 99 -8.07 19.01 22.38
CA LEU A 99 -8.56 20.33 21.95
C LEU A 99 -10.10 20.45 21.98
N GLU A 100 -10.84 19.42 22.41
CA GLU A 100 -12.31 19.33 22.41
C GLU A 100 -12.96 19.66 21.05
N VAL A 101 -12.20 19.59 19.95
CA VAL A 101 -12.69 19.84 18.58
C VAL A 101 -13.68 18.73 18.15
N LEU A 102 -13.62 17.58 18.82
CA LEU A 102 -14.51 16.45 18.61
C LEU A 102 -15.74 16.52 19.54
N PRO A 103 -16.98 16.49 19.00
CA PRO A 103 -18.15 16.26 19.83
C PRO A 103 -18.03 14.90 20.53
N LYS A 104 -18.24 14.87 21.86
CA LYS A 104 -18.11 13.67 22.70
C LYS A 104 -18.87 12.49 22.05
N GLY A 105 -18.12 11.48 21.61
CA GLY A 105 -18.66 10.23 21.05
C GLY A 105 -18.65 10.11 19.52
N ALA A 106 -18.33 11.17 18.77
CA ALA A 106 -18.12 11.06 17.33
C ALA A 106 -16.66 10.68 17.06
N GLY A 107 -16.38 9.44 16.64
CA GLY A 107 -15.02 8.98 16.34
C GLY A 107 -14.36 9.70 15.16
N LEU A 108 -13.36 9.07 14.52
CA LEU A 108 -12.61 9.60 13.35
C LEU A 108 -13.49 10.21 12.24
N ALA A 109 -14.68 9.67 12.02
CA ALA A 109 -15.63 10.20 11.04
C ALA A 109 -16.16 11.61 11.39
N GLY A 110 -16.29 11.93 12.69
CA GLY A 110 -16.72 13.25 13.17
C GLY A 110 -15.63 14.32 13.08
N ALA A 111 -14.37 13.96 13.37
CA ALA A 111 -13.22 14.88 13.25
C ALA A 111 -12.96 15.29 11.80
N VAL A 112 -13.06 14.33 10.89
CA VAL A 112 -12.79 14.54 9.46
C VAL A 112 -13.98 15.22 8.77
N GLY A 113 -15.21 14.97 9.23
CA GLY A 113 -16.42 15.58 8.68
C GLY A 113 -16.60 17.06 9.01
N GLY A 114 -16.05 17.55 10.14
CA GLY A 114 -16.22 18.93 10.59
C GLY A 114 -15.28 19.95 9.93
N ASN A 115 -14.15 19.53 9.37
CA ASN A 115 -13.15 20.45 8.83
C ASN A 115 -12.53 19.92 7.52
N THR A 116 -13.14 20.28 6.40
CA THR A 116 -12.80 19.80 5.03
C THR A 116 -11.33 19.96 4.66
N TRP A 117 -10.66 20.99 5.20
CA TRP A 117 -9.23 21.22 5.00
C TRP A 117 -8.35 20.10 5.57
N LEU A 118 -8.65 19.64 6.79
CA LEU A 118 -7.87 18.60 7.46
C LEU A 118 -8.05 17.24 6.77
N ALA A 119 -9.27 16.95 6.30
CA ALA A 119 -9.56 15.77 5.49
C ALA A 119 -8.71 15.73 4.22
N TRP A 120 -8.58 16.87 3.54
CA TRP A 120 -7.81 16.99 2.31
C TRP A 120 -6.30 16.79 2.54
N LEU A 121 -5.77 17.35 3.63
CA LEU A 121 -4.35 17.18 4.01
C LEU A 121 -4.01 15.72 4.31
N ILE A 122 -4.88 15.01 5.05
CA ILE A 122 -4.69 13.58 5.34
C ILE A 122 -4.71 12.75 4.05
N ILE A 123 -5.65 13.03 3.14
CA ILE A 123 -5.73 12.34 1.85
C ILE A 123 -4.45 12.55 1.03
N VAL A 124 -3.95 13.78 0.93
CA VAL A 124 -2.72 14.09 0.19
C VAL A 124 -1.52 13.37 0.77
N VAL A 125 -1.38 13.33 2.10
CA VAL A 125 -0.28 12.63 2.77
C VAL A 125 -0.37 11.12 2.52
N ILE A 126 -1.55 10.51 2.66
CA ILE A 126 -1.74 9.08 2.35
C ILE A 126 -1.39 8.80 0.89
N LEU A 127 -1.88 9.63 -0.04
CA LEU A 127 -1.64 9.46 -1.47
C LEU A 127 -0.14 9.56 -1.79
N ALA A 128 0.56 10.54 -1.21
CA ALA A 128 2.00 10.72 -1.39
C ALA A 128 2.80 9.51 -0.88
N ILE A 129 2.45 8.98 0.29
CA ILE A 129 3.07 7.76 0.84
C ILE A 129 2.80 6.57 -0.07
N PHE A 130 1.57 6.42 -0.57
CA PHE A 130 1.18 5.33 -1.44
C PHE A 130 1.95 5.37 -2.77
N ILE A 131 2.11 6.56 -3.36
CA ILE A 131 2.90 6.77 -4.58
C ILE A 131 4.39 6.44 -4.30
N PHE A 132 4.96 6.96 -3.22
CA PHE A 132 6.37 6.71 -2.88
C PHE A 132 6.65 5.22 -2.66
N ALA A 133 5.77 4.53 -1.92
CA ALA A 133 5.90 3.11 -1.65
C ALA A 133 5.64 2.25 -2.90
N GLY A 134 4.74 2.68 -3.79
CA GLY A 134 4.56 2.09 -5.11
C GLY A 134 5.83 2.19 -5.96
N ILE A 135 6.44 3.37 -6.02
CA ILE A 135 7.68 3.60 -6.78
C ILE A 135 8.83 2.77 -6.20
N SER A 136 9.01 2.69 -4.88
CA SER A 136 10.12 1.93 -4.30
C SER A 136 10.00 0.42 -4.52
N ALA A 137 8.77 -0.09 -4.52
CA ALA A 137 8.53 -1.51 -4.69
C ALA A 137 8.52 -1.99 -6.15
N PHE A 138 7.92 -1.20 -7.02
CA PHE A 138 7.81 -1.51 -8.45
C PHE A 138 8.95 -0.88 -9.27
N GLY A 139 9.71 0.06 -8.72
CA GLY A 139 10.84 0.72 -9.36
C GLY A 139 11.86 -0.27 -9.96
N PRO A 140 12.30 -1.31 -9.21
CA PRO A 140 13.17 -2.34 -9.75
C PRO A 140 12.56 -3.20 -10.87
N MET A 141 11.22 -3.23 -11.00
CA MET A 141 10.51 -3.93 -12.08
C MET A 141 10.27 -3.04 -13.30
N LEU A 142 10.33 -1.72 -13.11
CA LEU A 142 10.12 -0.71 -14.13
C LEU A 142 11.45 -0.19 -14.71
N SER A 143 12.60 -0.51 -14.10
CA SER A 143 13.92 -0.24 -14.67
C SER A 143 14.23 -1.24 -15.78
N PRO A 144 14.32 -0.83 -17.06
CA PRO A 144 14.54 -1.74 -18.19
C PRO A 144 15.97 -2.25 -18.32
N THR A 145 16.81 -2.06 -17.30
CA THR A 145 18.24 -2.35 -17.38
C THR A 145 18.62 -3.27 -16.25
N ASP A 146 19.11 -4.44 -16.65
CA ASP A 146 19.61 -5.51 -15.81
C ASP A 146 20.53 -5.01 -14.69
N GLY A 147 20.23 -5.40 -13.45
CA GLY A 147 21.27 -5.80 -12.50
C GLY A 147 22.24 -4.76 -11.93
N VAL A 148 21.92 -3.46 -11.87
CA VAL A 148 22.77 -2.50 -11.13
C VAL A 148 22.00 -1.86 -9.98
N SER A 149 22.24 -2.42 -8.79
CA SER A 149 22.04 -1.75 -7.52
C SER A 149 22.90 -0.49 -7.49
N GLY A 150 22.28 0.69 -7.49
CA GLY A 150 23.01 1.96 -7.42
C GLY A 150 22.08 3.14 -7.25
N ASP A 151 22.05 3.64 -6.02
CA ASP A 151 21.95 5.04 -5.60
C ASP A 151 21.51 6.11 -6.63
N GLY A 152 20.60 6.99 -6.21
CA GLY A 152 20.27 8.20 -6.97
C GLY A 152 18.82 8.30 -7.46
N ALA A 153 17.91 8.42 -6.49
CA ALA A 153 16.60 9.02 -6.75
C ALA A 153 16.79 10.46 -7.25
N THR A 154 16.66 10.70 -8.56
CA THR A 154 16.16 11.96 -9.18
C THR A 154 16.25 11.99 -10.71
N GLY A 155 17.02 11.13 -11.38
CA GLY A 155 17.22 11.23 -12.85
C GLY A 155 16.50 10.18 -13.72
N VAL A 156 16.27 8.98 -13.19
CA VAL A 156 16.01 7.78 -14.04
C VAL A 156 14.52 7.53 -14.32
N ILE A 157 13.61 8.13 -13.53
CA ILE A 157 12.16 7.91 -13.65
C ILE A 157 11.62 8.50 -14.97
N GLY A 158 12.14 9.66 -15.41
CA GLY A 158 11.64 10.33 -16.61
C GLY A 158 11.91 9.56 -17.90
N GLU A 159 13.03 8.85 -17.98
CA GLU A 159 13.47 8.18 -19.21
C GLU A 159 12.94 6.74 -19.29
N GLY A 160 12.89 6.04 -18.15
CA GLY A 160 12.24 4.73 -18.05
C GLY A 160 10.72 4.80 -18.26
N VAL A 161 10.04 5.78 -17.65
CA VAL A 161 8.58 5.95 -17.81
C VAL A 161 8.22 6.37 -19.23
N LYS A 162 9.02 7.22 -19.89
CA LYS A 162 8.82 7.51 -21.32
C LYS A 162 9.01 6.26 -22.18
N LYS A 163 10.06 5.47 -21.96
CA LYS A 163 10.32 4.26 -22.76
C LYS A 163 9.23 3.18 -22.56
N VAL A 164 8.68 3.09 -21.35
CA VAL A 164 7.57 2.17 -21.03
C VAL A 164 6.24 2.70 -21.60
N LEU A 165 5.90 3.98 -21.43
CA LEU A 165 4.67 4.56 -21.98
C LEU A 165 4.64 4.59 -23.52
N PHE A 166 5.80 4.78 -24.16
CA PHE A 166 5.93 4.75 -25.62
C PHE A 166 6.33 3.37 -26.16
N HIS A 167 6.21 2.30 -25.37
CA HIS A 167 6.42 0.95 -25.88
C HIS A 167 5.24 0.57 -26.79
N PRO A 168 5.47 0.06 -28.02
CA PRO A 168 4.41 -0.29 -28.96
C PRO A 168 3.36 -1.28 -28.41
N ALA A 169 3.73 -2.16 -27.47
CA ALA A 169 2.81 -3.07 -26.82
C ALA A 169 1.86 -2.36 -25.83
N ILE A 170 2.37 -1.37 -25.09
CA ILE A 170 1.60 -0.62 -24.09
C ILE A 170 0.67 0.38 -24.79
N LEU A 171 1.12 0.99 -25.89
CA LEU A 171 0.25 1.80 -26.76
C LEU A 171 -0.87 0.95 -27.40
N GLY A 172 -0.57 -0.29 -27.79
CA GLY A 172 -1.59 -1.23 -28.27
C GLY A 172 -2.64 -1.57 -27.21
N LEU A 173 -2.20 -1.81 -25.97
CA LEU A 173 -3.10 -2.07 -24.84
C LEU A 173 -3.94 -0.84 -24.48
N ALA A 174 -3.34 0.35 -24.47
CA ALA A 174 -4.04 1.61 -24.24
C ALA A 174 -5.10 1.87 -25.33
N LEU A 175 -4.79 1.62 -26.59
CA LEU A 175 -5.72 1.75 -27.71
C LEU A 175 -6.89 0.77 -27.58
N LEU A 176 -6.63 -0.49 -27.19
CA LEU A 176 -7.69 -1.46 -26.89
C LEU A 176 -8.59 -0.99 -25.74
N PHE A 177 -8.01 -0.40 -24.69
CA PHE A 177 -8.77 0.14 -23.56
C PHE A 177 -9.68 1.29 -23.98
N ILE A 178 -9.19 2.20 -24.85
CA ILE A 178 -9.99 3.30 -25.40
C ILE A 178 -11.15 2.75 -26.23
N ILE A 179 -10.90 1.78 -27.11
CA ILE A 179 -11.96 1.15 -27.92
C ILE A 179 -13.00 0.47 -27.03
N ALA A 180 -12.57 -0.26 -26.00
CA ALA A 180 -13.47 -0.90 -25.04
C ALA A 180 -14.33 0.13 -24.29
N ALA A 181 -13.72 1.23 -23.84
CA ALA A 181 -14.43 2.30 -23.14
C ALA A 181 -15.46 3.00 -24.04
N VAL A 182 -15.12 3.30 -25.28
CA VAL A 182 -16.06 3.88 -26.26
C VAL A 182 -17.19 2.92 -26.57
N THR A 183 -16.89 1.64 -26.77
CA THR A 183 -17.89 0.61 -27.03
C THR A 183 -18.85 0.46 -25.85
N ALA A 184 -18.32 0.42 -24.62
CA ALA A 184 -19.12 0.36 -23.41
C ALA A 184 -20.00 1.61 -23.22
N TRP A 185 -19.48 2.80 -23.53
CA TRP A 185 -20.29 4.03 -23.52
C TRP A 185 -21.45 3.92 -24.50
N VAL A 186 -21.17 3.61 -25.77
CA VAL A 186 -22.20 3.51 -26.83
C VAL A 186 -23.29 2.49 -26.48
N LEU A 187 -22.92 1.36 -25.85
CA LEU A 187 -23.88 0.37 -25.39
C LEU A 187 -24.63 0.77 -24.11
N GLY A 188 -23.97 1.48 -23.18
CA GLY A 188 -24.52 1.88 -21.89
C GLY A 188 -25.44 3.10 -21.93
N THR A 189 -25.46 3.86 -23.03
CA THR A 189 -26.39 4.99 -23.24
C THR A 189 -27.76 4.58 -23.77
N LYS A 190 -28.24 3.37 -23.46
CA LYS A 190 -29.63 2.95 -23.70
C LYS A 190 -30.39 2.80 -22.39
#